data_AF-A0A1W6CKR8-F1
#
_entry.id   AF-A0A1W6CKR8-F1
#
_cell.length_a   1.000
_cell.length_b   1.000
_cell.length_c   1.000
_cell.angle_alpha   90.00
_cell.angle_beta   90.00
_cell.angle_gamma   90.00
#
_symmetry.space_group_name_H-M   'P 1'
#
loop_
_entity.id
_entity.type
_entity.pdbx_description
1 polymer ?
#
loop_
_entity_poly.entity_id
_entity_poly.type
_entity_poly.pdbx_seq_one_letter_code
_entity_poly.pdbx_strand_id
1 'polypeptide(L)'
;MAEAAASAAVTVTSNAFALGFQPVQARIIAPMEIGSGVVGTNGLLDLSRDGSTWAAVPLSDLGKFDSNTRIIGGLVNLSGQPAGSSIYWRWRTTAGIAQALHGVWIQCK
;
A
#
# COMPACT_ATOMS: atom_id res chain seq x y z
N MET A 1 -27.15 13.44 -20.64
CA MET A 1 -25.77 13.52 -20.13
C MET A 1 -25.58 12.37 -19.18
N ALA A 2 -24.68 11.44 -19.48
CA ALA A 2 -24.33 10.39 -18.52
C ALA A 2 -23.42 11.01 -17.46
N GLU A 3 -23.84 10.95 -16.20
CA GLU A 3 -23.02 11.35 -15.06
C GLU A 3 -21.78 10.45 -15.05
N ALA A 4 -20.58 11.02 -15.15
CA ALA A 4 -19.35 10.26 -15.01
C ALA A 4 -19.34 9.69 -13.59
N ALA A 5 -19.50 8.38 -13.46
CA ALA A 5 -19.50 7.72 -12.16
C ALA A 5 -18.19 8.04 -11.42
N ALA A 6 -18.29 8.73 -10.29
CA ALA A 6 -17.14 9.02 -9.46
C ALA A 6 -16.49 7.71 -8.98
N SER A 7 -15.15 7.62 -9.03
CA SER A 7 -14.40 6.47 -8.53
C SER A 7 -14.80 6.17 -7.07
N ALA A 8 -15.24 4.95 -6.77
CA ALA A 8 -15.55 4.54 -5.41
C ALA A 8 -14.27 4.26 -4.60
N ALA A 9 -14.34 4.37 -3.27
CA ALA A 9 -13.25 3.92 -2.42
C ALA A 9 -13.13 2.40 -2.48
N VAL A 10 -11.90 1.90 -2.63
CA VAL A 10 -11.58 0.48 -2.74
C VAL A 10 -10.60 0.12 -1.63
N THR A 11 -10.76 -1.09 -1.08
CA THR A 11 -9.76 -1.73 -0.24
C THR A 11 -9.44 -3.09 -0.82
N VAL A 12 -8.17 -3.33 -1.13
CA VAL A 12 -7.64 -4.61 -1.59
C VAL A 12 -6.66 -5.12 -0.56
N THR A 13 -6.84 -6.36 -0.11
CA THR A 13 -5.96 -7.01 0.86
C THR A 13 -5.37 -8.27 0.25
N SER A 14 -4.08 -8.49 0.48
CA SER A 14 -3.39 -9.70 0.04
C SER A 14 -3.75 -10.91 0.91
N ASN A 15 -3.44 -12.09 0.40
CA ASN A 15 -3.26 -13.27 1.25
C ASN A 15 -1.97 -13.15 2.08
N ALA A 16 -1.79 -14.10 3.01
CA ALA A 16 -0.57 -14.21 3.81
C ALA A 16 0.63 -14.63 2.97
N PHE A 17 1.77 -13.96 3.16
CA PHE A 17 3.08 -14.42 2.71
C PHE A 17 3.88 -14.93 3.91
N ALA A 18 4.19 -16.23 3.95
CA ALA A 18 4.98 -16.81 5.05
C ALA A 18 6.46 -16.40 4.94
N LEU A 19 7.02 -15.85 6.02
CA LEU A 19 8.41 -15.37 6.06
C LEU A 19 9.36 -16.31 6.81
N GLY A 20 8.85 -17.18 7.68
CA GLY A 20 9.68 -18.05 8.54
C GLY A 20 10.37 -17.33 9.71
N PHE A 21 10.19 -16.01 9.84
CA PHE A 21 10.62 -15.20 10.97
C PHE A 21 9.59 -14.10 11.25
N GLN A 22 9.66 -13.49 12.44
CA GLN A 22 8.80 -12.38 12.83
C GLN A 22 9.42 -11.04 12.37
N PRO A 23 8.86 -10.36 11.36
CA PRO A 23 9.44 -9.10 10.89
C PRO A 23 9.18 -7.98 11.89
N VAL A 24 10.21 -7.19 12.21
CA VAL A 24 10.08 -6.01 13.08
C VAL A 24 10.00 -4.73 12.27
N GLN A 25 10.53 -4.74 11.05
CA GLN A 25 10.45 -3.62 10.12
C GLN A 25 10.22 -4.15 8.70
N ALA A 26 9.43 -3.41 7.92
CA ALA A 26 9.21 -3.74 6.53
C ALA A 26 9.24 -2.50 5.64
N ARG A 27 9.66 -2.70 4.39
CA ARG A 27 9.59 -1.73 3.31
C ARG A 27 8.58 -2.23 2.29
N ILE A 28 7.74 -1.32 1.79
CA ILE A 28 6.91 -1.55 0.61
C ILE A 28 7.27 -0.53 -0.48
N ILE A 29 7.33 -0.98 -1.73
CA ILE A 29 7.49 -0.15 -2.93
C ILE A 29 6.45 -0.59 -3.95
N ALA A 30 5.78 0.36 -4.59
CA ALA A 30 4.74 0.10 -5.58
C ALA A 30 4.74 1.15 -6.69
N PRO A 31 4.67 0.76 -7.97
CA PRO A 31 4.26 1.66 -9.04
C PRO A 31 2.75 1.92 -8.93
N MET A 32 2.36 3.19 -8.89
CA MET A 32 0.98 3.63 -8.71
C MET A 32 0.65 4.83 -9.60
N GLU A 33 -0.49 4.76 -10.28
CA GLU A 33 -1.19 5.93 -10.82
C GLU A 33 -2.08 6.52 -9.74
N ILE A 34 -1.93 7.81 -9.43
CA ILE A 34 -2.72 8.50 -8.40
C ILE A 34 -3.59 9.65 -8.95
N GLY A 35 -3.63 9.82 -10.29
CA GLY A 35 -4.38 10.89 -10.93
C GLY A 35 -4.02 12.26 -10.37
N SER A 36 -5.03 13.02 -9.94
CA SER A 36 -4.89 14.32 -9.26
C SER A 36 -4.70 14.21 -7.73
N GLY A 37 -4.64 13.00 -7.19
CA GLY A 37 -4.49 12.74 -5.76
C GLY A 37 -3.07 12.93 -5.23
N VAL A 38 -2.96 12.83 -3.91
CA VAL A 38 -1.71 12.99 -3.15
C VAL A 38 -1.29 11.67 -2.53
N VAL A 39 -0.02 11.29 -2.72
CA VAL A 39 0.59 10.08 -2.16
C VAL A 39 0.49 10.11 -0.63
N GLY A 40 0.10 9.00 -0.02
CA GLY A 40 -0.06 8.91 1.43
C GLY A 40 -1.33 9.58 1.99
N THR A 41 -2.14 10.22 1.14
CA THR A 41 -3.48 10.71 1.50
C THR A 41 -4.56 9.97 0.74
N ASN A 42 -4.44 9.87 -0.58
CA ASN A 42 -5.46 9.28 -1.43
C ASN A 42 -5.17 7.82 -1.78
N GLY A 43 -3.91 7.50 -2.05
CA GLY A 43 -3.41 6.13 -2.23
C GLY A 43 -2.60 5.72 -1.02
N LEU A 44 -3.10 4.74 -0.28
CA LEU A 44 -2.58 4.31 1.02
C LEU A 44 -2.14 2.85 0.94
N LEU A 45 -0.98 2.54 1.51
CA LEU A 45 -0.49 1.18 1.66
C LEU A 45 -0.25 0.90 3.14
N ASP A 46 -0.75 -0.24 3.61
CA ASP A 46 -0.54 -0.72 4.96
C ASP A 46 0.11 -2.10 4.94
N LEU A 47 0.82 -2.44 6.01
CA LEU A 47 1.39 -3.77 6.23
C LEU A 47 0.89 -4.37 7.55
N SER A 48 0.81 -5.71 7.59
CA SER A 48 0.34 -6.46 8.76
C SER A 48 1.11 -7.78 8.92
N ARG A 49 1.29 -8.23 10.17
CA ARG A 49 1.84 -9.55 10.52
C ARG A 49 0.79 -10.65 10.70
N ASP A 50 -0.46 -10.24 10.95
CA ASP A 50 -1.55 -11.14 11.37
C ASP A 50 -2.80 -11.02 10.46
N GLY A 51 -2.81 -10.09 9.52
CA GLY A 51 -3.93 -9.82 8.61
C GLY A 51 -5.05 -8.98 9.24
N SER A 52 -4.95 -8.59 10.51
CA SER A 52 -6.00 -7.89 11.26
C SER A 52 -5.53 -6.56 11.85
N THR A 53 -4.28 -6.50 12.30
CA THR A 53 -3.62 -5.32 12.83
C THR A 53 -2.78 -4.70 11.72
N TRP A 54 -3.17 -3.50 11.26
CA TRP A 54 -2.55 -2.84 10.12
C TRP A 54 -1.75 -1.61 10.55
N ALA A 55 -0.52 -1.49 10.06
CA ALA A 55 0.29 -0.29 10.21
C ALA A 55 0.36 0.45 8.87
N ALA A 56 -0.06 1.71 8.88
CA ALA A 56 0.04 2.57 7.72
C ALA A 56 1.51 2.87 7.41
N VAL A 57 1.88 2.76 6.13
CA VAL A 57 3.23 3.08 5.68
C VAL A 57 3.32 4.59 5.41
N PRO A 58 4.32 5.31 5.94
CA PRO A 58 4.60 6.68 5.56
C PRO A 58 5.16 6.70 4.13
N LEU A 59 4.25 6.85 3.16
CA LEU A 59 4.57 6.80 1.74
C LEU A 59 5.22 8.09 1.26
N SER A 60 6.23 7.93 0.41
CA SER A 60 6.90 9.01 -0.31
C SER A 60 6.99 8.67 -1.79
N ASP A 61 7.03 9.70 -2.63
CA ASP A 61 7.34 9.57 -4.05
C ASP A 61 8.85 9.35 -4.23
N LEU A 62 9.21 8.19 -4.78
CA LEU A 62 10.58 7.75 -4.99
C LEU A 62 11.06 7.98 -6.42
N GLY A 63 10.19 8.44 -7.33
CA GLY A 63 10.53 8.68 -8.72
C GLY A 63 9.41 8.35 -9.71
N LYS A 64 9.72 8.50 -10.99
CA LYS A 64 8.82 8.16 -12.10
C LYS A 64 9.09 6.72 -12.57
N PHE A 65 8.03 5.95 -12.77
CA PHE A 65 8.10 4.69 -13.51
C PHE A 65 7.89 4.96 -15.01
N ASP A 66 6.85 5.74 -15.32
CA ASP A 66 6.55 6.26 -16.65
C ASP A 66 5.93 7.69 -16.58
N SER A 67 5.21 8.13 -17.61
CA SER A 67 4.58 9.47 -17.66
C SER A 67 3.42 9.65 -16.67
N ASN A 68 2.70 8.58 -16.33
CA ASN A 68 1.50 8.59 -15.49
C ASN A 68 1.69 7.89 -14.15
N THR A 69 2.69 7.01 -14.06
CA THR A 69 2.94 6.13 -12.92
C THR A 69 4.12 6.62 -12.08
N ARG A 70 3.91 6.76 -10.77
CA ARG A 70 4.98 7.06 -9.80
C ARG A 70 5.39 5.80 -9.07
N ILE A 71 6.67 5.70 -8.72
CA ILE A 71 7.16 4.71 -7.77
C ILE A 71 6.97 5.32 -6.39
N ILE A 72 6.09 4.74 -5.59
CA ILE A 72 5.85 5.16 -4.21
C ILE A 72 6.39 4.12 -3.24
N GLY A 73 6.81 4.53 -2.06
CA GLY A 73 7.25 3.57 -1.05
C GLY A 73 7.61 4.21 0.28
N GLY A 74 7.85 3.34 1.25
CA GLY A 74 8.17 3.75 2.62
C GLY A 74 8.58 2.57 3.50
N LEU A 75 9.06 2.91 4.71
CA LEU A 75 9.41 1.97 5.76
C LEU A 75 8.41 2.09 6.90
N VAL A 76 8.02 0.95 7.49
CA VAL A 76 7.10 0.92 8.63
C VAL A 76 7.64 0.00 9.73
N ASN A 77 7.49 0.43 10.98
CA ASN A 77 7.76 -0.39 12.15
C ASN A 77 6.57 -1.32 12.42
N LEU A 78 6.83 -2.61 12.54
CA LEU A 78 5.83 -3.64 12.81
C LEU A 78 5.92 -4.20 14.24
N SER A 79 6.93 -3.81 15.03
CA SER A 79 7.21 -4.41 16.35
C SER A 79 6.05 -4.31 17.35
N GLY A 80 5.18 -3.30 17.20
CA GLY A 80 4.00 -3.10 18.05
C GLY A 80 2.77 -3.96 17.67
N GLN A 81 2.78 -4.66 16.54
CA GLN A 81 1.69 -5.57 16.17
C GLN A 81 1.75 -6.89 16.98
N PRO A 82 0.68 -7.70 17.00
CA PRO A 82 0.76 -9.07 17.50
C PRO A 82 1.87 -9.89 16.83
N ALA A 83 2.41 -10.86 17.57
CA ALA A 83 3.41 -11.79 17.05
C ALA A 83 2.86 -12.57 15.84
N GLY A 84 3.69 -12.74 14.82
CA GLY A 84 3.29 -13.37 13.56
C GLY A 84 4.48 -13.47 12.62
N SER A 85 4.58 -14.60 11.91
CA SER A 85 5.67 -14.91 10.95
C SER A 85 5.23 -14.81 9.50
N SER A 86 4.13 -14.10 9.25
CA SER A 86 3.63 -13.79 7.92
C SER A 86 3.69 -12.29 7.67
N ILE A 87 3.57 -11.88 6.42
CA ILE A 87 3.33 -10.49 6.03
C ILE A 87 2.13 -10.42 5.08
N TYR A 88 1.34 -9.38 5.25
CA TYR A 88 0.22 -9.01 4.39
C TYR A 88 0.38 -7.56 3.96
N TRP A 89 -0.15 -7.21 2.80
CA TRP A 89 -0.30 -5.83 2.37
C TRP A 89 -1.76 -5.49 2.11
N ARG A 90 -2.09 -4.21 2.27
CA ARG A 90 -3.40 -3.67 1.96
C ARG A 90 -3.26 -2.34 1.23
N TRP A 91 -3.94 -2.22 0.11
CA TRP A 91 -4.08 -0.96 -0.63
C TRP A 91 -5.46 -0.39 -0.38
N ARG A 92 -5.52 0.90 -0.05
CA ARG A 92 -6.77 1.64 0.15
C ARG A 92 -6.77 2.89 -0.71
N THR A 93 -7.90 3.16 -1.34
CA THR A 93 -8.13 4.38 -2.12
C THR A 93 -9.19 5.26 -1.45
N THR A 94 -9.25 6.51 -1.89
CA THR A 94 -10.31 7.46 -1.55
C THR A 94 -11.24 7.61 -2.73
N ALA A 95 -12.53 7.87 -2.46
CA ALA A 95 -13.51 8.11 -3.52
C ALA A 95 -13.20 9.42 -4.28
N GLY A 96 -13.67 9.52 -5.52
CA GLY A 96 -13.53 10.69 -6.39
C GLY A 96 -12.18 10.79 -7.12
N ILE A 97 -11.24 9.89 -6.88
CA ILE A 97 -9.94 9.87 -7.55
C ILE A 97 -9.71 8.50 -8.19
N ALA A 98 -9.45 8.48 -9.50
CA ALA A 98 -9.04 7.29 -10.21
C ALA A 98 -7.59 6.94 -9.83
N GLN A 99 -7.36 5.69 -9.40
CA GLN A 99 -6.06 5.21 -8.99
C GLN A 99 -5.85 3.78 -9.49
N ALA A 100 -4.61 3.42 -9.80
CA ALA A 100 -4.23 2.07 -10.19
C ALA A 100 -2.95 1.65 -9.47
N LEU A 101 -2.94 0.42 -8.96
CA LEU A 101 -1.77 -0.21 -8.33
C LEU A 101 -1.25 -1.29 -9.29
N HIS A 102 -0.04 -1.11 -9.81
CA HIS A 102 0.51 -1.99 -10.86
C HIS A 102 1.34 -3.15 -10.30
N GLY A 103 1.78 -3.04 -9.06
CA GLY A 103 2.58 -4.07 -8.41
C GLY A 103 2.93 -3.70 -6.99
N VAL A 104 3.32 -4.70 -6.22
CA VAL A 104 3.74 -4.55 -4.82
C VAL A 104 5.04 -5.33 -4.63
N TRP A 105 6.08 -4.63 -4.17
CA TRP A 105 7.33 -5.21 -3.74
C TRP A 105 7.50 -4.99 -2.24
N ILE A 106 7.93 -6.03 -1.51
CA ILE A 106 8.09 -6.02 -0.06
C ILE A 106 9.46 -6.57 0.32
N GLN A 107 10.11 -5.90 1.28
CA GLN A 107 11.30 -6.40 1.96
C GLN A 107 11.06 -6.34 3.47
N CYS A 108 11.34 -7.44 4.17
CA CYS A 108 11.16 -7.57 5.61
C CYS A 108 12.50 -7.88 6.28
N LYS A 109 12.64 -7.44 7.53
CA LYS A 109 13.70 -7.84 8.45
C LYS A 109 13.19 -7.88 9.89
#